data_AF-A0A843F4S5-F1
#
_entry.id   AF-A0A843F4S5-F1
#
_cell.length_a   1.000
_cell.length_b   1.000
_cell.length_c   1.000
_cell.angle_alpha   90.00
_cell.angle_beta   90.00
_cell.angle_gamma   90.00
#
_symmetry.space_group_name_H-M   'P 1'
#
loop_
_entity.id
_entity.type
_entity.pdbx_description
1 polymer ?
#
loop_
_entity_poly.entity_id
_entity_poly.type
_entity_poly.pdbx_seq_one_letter_code
_entity_poly.pdbx_strand_id
1 'polypeptide(L)'
;MERFVQRLDKAKKAIDEADYIIIGAGAGLSTAAGVEYTGERFEKYFKDFIAEYGFTDMYSSGFYPFKSQEEKWAYWARHVFANRYDVGKTDVYQKLLKLVENKD
;
A
#
# COMPACT_ATOMS: atom_id res chain seq x y z
N MET A 1 1.51 -16.81 -22.37
CA MET A 1 2.78 -16.33 -21.78
C MET A 1 3.47 -15.31 -22.68
N GLU A 2 3.59 -15.55 -23.99
CA GLU A 2 4.18 -14.59 -24.96
C GLU A 2 3.58 -13.17 -24.90
N ARG A 3 2.25 -13.04 -24.83
CA ARG A 3 1.58 -11.74 -24.73
C ARG A 3 1.97 -10.93 -23.48
N PHE A 4 2.32 -11.60 -22.39
CA PHE A 4 2.76 -10.94 -21.16
C PHE A 4 4.20 -10.43 -21.32
N VAL A 5 5.10 -11.28 -21.83
CA VAL A 5 6.50 -10.91 -22.11
C VAL A 5 6.56 -9.73 -23.09
N GLN A 6 5.80 -9.78 -24.18
CA GLN A 6 5.71 -8.67 -25.14
C GLN A 6 5.24 -7.35 -24.53
N ARG A 7 4.34 -7.38 -23.54
CA ARG A 7 3.91 -6.17 -22.83
C ARG A 7 5.00 -5.63 -21.92
N LEU A 8 5.75 -6.52 -21.26
CA LEU A 8 6.90 -6.12 -20.44
C LEU A 8 8.00 -5.49 -21.30
N ASP A 9 8.33 -6.08 -22.44
CA ASP A 9 9.36 -5.53 -23.34
C ASP A 9 8.97 -4.15 -23.85
N LYS A 10 7.69 -3.96 -24.22
CA LYS A 10 7.17 -2.64 -24.62
C LYS A 10 7.26 -1.62 -23.50
N ALA A 11 6.89 -2.00 -22.27
CA ALA A 11 6.97 -1.10 -21.11
C ALA A 11 8.42 -0.73 -20.78
N LYS A 12 9.34 -1.71 -20.80
CA LYS A 12 10.76 -1.49 -20.58
C LYS A 12 11.32 -0.53 -21.62
N LYS A 13 11.06 -0.78 -22.91
CA LYS A 13 11.50 0.11 -23.99
C LYS A 13 10.97 1.54 -23.81
N ALA A 14 9.68 1.69 -23.47
CA ALA A 14 9.08 3.01 -23.25
C ALA A 14 9.73 3.76 -22.06
N ILE A 15 10.10 3.05 -20.99
CA ILE A 15 10.83 3.64 -19.87
C ILE A 15 12.26 4.02 -20.28
N ASP A 16 12.97 3.12 -20.97
CA ASP A 16 14.36 3.32 -21.38
C ASP A 16 14.49 4.53 -22.35
N GLU A 17 13.55 4.72 -23.27
CA GLU A 17 13.55 5.79 -24.28
C GLU A 17 12.95 7.13 -23.80
N ALA A 18 12.23 7.15 -22.68
CA ALA A 18 11.62 8.39 -22.19
C ALA A 18 12.66 9.35 -21.60
N ASP A 19 12.51 10.65 -21.88
CA ASP A 19 13.27 11.71 -21.21
C ASP A 19 12.70 12.00 -19.80
N TYR A 20 11.37 12.05 -19.70
CA TYR A 20 10.62 12.37 -18.48
C TYR A 20 9.61 11.28 -18.12
N ILE A 21 9.42 10.99 -16.83
CA ILE A 21 8.44 10.00 -16.36
C ILE A 21 7.52 10.57 -15.27
N ILE A 22 6.21 10.60 -15.56
CA ILE A 22 5.18 10.89 -14.55
C ILE A 22 4.64 9.57 -13.98
N ILE A 23 4.80 9.38 -12.67
CA ILE A 23 4.33 8.18 -11.97
C ILE A 23 3.03 8.49 -11.22
N GLY A 24 1.93 7.92 -11.69
CA GLY A 24 0.67 7.83 -10.93
C GLY A 24 0.63 6.54 -10.11
N ALA A 25 0.59 6.65 -8.78
CA ALA A 25 0.54 5.51 -7.87
C ALA A 25 -0.65 5.60 -6.91
N GLY A 26 -1.49 4.56 -6.92
CA GLY A 26 -2.58 4.38 -5.95
C GLY A 26 -2.30 3.25 -4.96
N ALA A 27 -3.31 2.91 -4.15
CA ALA A 27 -3.20 1.85 -3.14
C ALA A 27 -2.74 0.49 -3.70
N GLY A 28 -3.06 0.19 -4.97
CA GLY A 28 -2.62 -1.04 -5.63
C GLY A 28 -1.10 -1.21 -5.71
N LEU A 29 -0.31 -0.12 -5.75
CA LEU A 29 1.15 -0.21 -5.67
C LEU A 29 1.60 -0.70 -4.29
N SER A 30 0.97 -0.19 -3.22
CA SER A 30 1.21 -0.63 -1.85
C SER A 30 0.77 -2.07 -1.63
N THR A 31 -0.38 -2.49 -2.18
CA THR A 31 -0.83 -3.88 -2.17
C THR A 31 0.18 -4.80 -2.85
N ALA A 32 0.67 -4.43 -4.05
CA ALA A 32 1.72 -5.19 -4.74
C ALA A 32 3.03 -5.26 -3.94
N ALA A 33 3.26 -4.30 -3.04
CA ALA A 33 4.38 -4.27 -2.10
C ALA A 33 4.12 -5.02 -0.77
N GLY A 34 2.99 -5.72 -0.64
CA GLY A 34 2.62 -6.47 0.57
C GLY A 34 1.98 -5.63 1.68
N VAL A 35 1.65 -4.36 1.42
CA VAL A 35 1.01 -3.46 2.38
C VAL A 35 -0.50 -3.55 2.22
N GLU A 36 -1.04 -4.71 2.55
CA GLU A 36 -2.47 -4.99 2.45
C GLU A 36 -3.26 -4.35 3.60
N TYR A 37 -4.49 -3.94 3.27
CA TYR A 37 -5.45 -3.33 4.19
C TYR A 37 -6.49 -4.35 4.70
N THR A 38 -6.41 -5.59 4.23
CA THR A 38 -7.27 -6.73 4.58
C THR A 38 -6.41 -7.93 5.00
N GLY A 39 -7.06 -9.02 5.42
CA GLY A 39 -6.40 -10.30 5.68
C GLY A 39 -5.47 -10.26 6.90
N GLU A 40 -4.44 -11.10 6.87
CA GLU A 40 -3.59 -11.39 8.02
C GLU A 40 -2.98 -10.13 8.67
N ARG A 41 -2.57 -9.16 7.84
CA ARG A 41 -1.99 -7.91 8.35
C ARG A 41 -3.03 -7.07 9.11
N PHE A 42 -4.28 -7.03 8.63
CA PHE A 42 -5.36 -6.34 9.33
C PHE A 42 -5.73 -7.06 10.63
N GLU A 43 -5.91 -8.38 10.57
CA GLU A 43 -6.22 -9.20 11.74
C GLU A 43 -5.14 -9.11 12.82
N LYS A 44 -3.86 -9.11 12.43
CA LYS A 44 -2.73 -8.97 13.36
C LYS A 44 -2.80 -7.69 14.19
N TYR A 45 -3.13 -6.56 13.58
CA TYR A 45 -3.07 -5.25 14.25
C TYR A 45 -4.38 -4.82 14.92
N PHE A 46 -5.53 -5.37 14.49
CA PHE A 46 -6.85 -4.84 14.85
C PHE A 46 -7.84 -5.89 15.33
N LYS A 47 -7.40 -7.09 15.73
CA LYS A 47 -8.27 -8.20 16.17
C LYS A 47 -9.37 -7.79 17.16
N ASP A 48 -9.03 -6.95 18.13
CA ASP A 48 -9.94 -6.39 19.13
C ASP A 48 -11.01 -5.49 18.50
N PHE A 49 -10.64 -4.61 17.58
CA PHE A 49 -11.58 -3.73 16.87
C PHE A 49 -12.42 -4.50 15.84
N ILE A 50 -11.88 -5.55 15.24
CA ILE A 50 -12.64 -6.48 14.39
C ILE A 50 -13.73 -7.18 15.22
N ALA A 51 -13.39 -7.65 16.42
CA ALA A 51 -14.35 -8.32 17.29
C ALA A 51 -15.46 -7.38 17.80
N GLU A 52 -15.12 -6.13 18.17
CA GLU A 52 -16.09 -5.16 18.70
C GLU A 52 -16.98 -4.54 17.61
N TYR A 53 -16.41 -4.17 16.46
CA TYR A 53 -17.11 -3.39 15.44
C TYR A 53 -17.39 -4.13 14.14
N GLY A 54 -16.92 -5.37 13.98
CA GLY A 54 -17.13 -6.17 12.76
C GLY A 54 -16.41 -5.59 11.54
N PHE A 55 -15.31 -4.87 11.74
CA PHE A 55 -14.55 -4.27 10.64
C PHE A 55 -13.97 -5.34 9.69
N THR A 56 -13.97 -5.01 8.40
CA THR A 56 -13.50 -5.91 7.32
C THR A 56 -12.17 -5.49 6.72
N ASP A 57 -11.79 -4.22 6.86
CA ASP A 57 -10.58 -3.67 6.28
C ASP A 57 -10.13 -2.39 7.01
N MET A 58 -8.84 -2.04 6.90
CA MET A 58 -8.24 -0.84 7.50
C MET A 58 -8.75 0.47 6.87
N TYR A 59 -9.19 0.47 5.62
CA TYR A 59 -9.57 1.71 4.91
C TYR A 59 -10.89 2.24 5.45
N SER A 60 -11.94 1.42 5.39
CA SER A 60 -13.28 1.77 5.85
C SER A 60 -13.32 2.03 7.36
N SER A 61 -12.59 1.23 8.14
CA SER A 61 -12.55 1.38 9.61
C SER A 61 -11.89 2.68 10.07
N GLY A 62 -11.00 3.28 9.28
CA GLY A 62 -10.46 4.62 9.56
C GLY A 62 -11.49 5.74 9.53
N PHE A 63 -12.62 5.54 8.84
CA PHE A 63 -13.73 6.50 8.73
C PHE A 63 -14.90 6.17 9.67
N TYR A 64 -14.77 5.13 10.50
CA TYR A 64 -15.84 4.72 11.39
C TYR A 64 -16.15 5.80 12.46
N PRO A 65 -17.43 6.08 12.75
CA PRO A 65 -17.82 6.98 13.82
C PRO A 65 -17.73 6.28 15.18
N PHE A 66 -16.52 6.18 15.72
CA PHE A 66 -16.26 5.62 17.05
C PHE A 66 -17.09 6.31 18.16
N LYS A 67 -17.39 5.57 19.23
CA LYS A 67 -18.26 6.04 20.33
C LYS A 67 -17.58 7.16 21.12
N SER A 68 -16.25 7.18 21.15
CA SER A 68 -15.45 8.17 21.88
C SER A 68 -14.20 8.59 21.10
N GLN A 69 -13.58 9.70 21.53
CA GLN A 69 -12.30 10.14 20.95
C GLN A 69 -11.17 9.18 21.34
N GLU A 70 -11.24 8.59 22.53
CA GLU A 70 -10.28 7.63 23.05
C GLU A 70 -10.23 6.37 22.16
N GLU A 71 -11.38 5.81 21.80
CA GLU A 71 -11.47 4.68 20.86
C GLU A 71 -10.92 5.05 19.48
N LYS A 72 -11.32 6.23 18.96
CA LYS A 72 -10.84 6.72 17.67
C LYS A 72 -9.32 6.85 17.65
N TRP A 73 -8.73 7.45 18.68
CA TRP A 73 -7.29 7.66 18.73
C TRP A 73 -6.51 6.38 19.04
N ALA A 74 -7.08 5.44 19.81
CA ALA A 74 -6.50 4.10 19.98
C ALA A 74 -6.46 3.32 18.66
N TYR A 75 -7.50 3.44 17.83
CA TYR A 75 -7.51 2.90 16.48
C TYR A 75 -6.44 3.59 15.60
N TRP A 76 -6.49 4.92 15.51
CA TRP A 76 -5.61 5.69 14.62
C TRP A 76 -4.13 5.59 15.00
N ALA A 77 -3.79 5.51 16.28
CA ALA A 77 -2.42 5.30 16.72
C ALA A 77 -1.84 4.00 16.15
N ARG A 78 -2.59 2.89 16.22
CA ARG A 78 -2.18 1.61 15.63
C ARG A 78 -2.21 1.64 14.10
N HIS A 79 -3.17 2.31 13.50
CA HIS A 79 -3.23 2.49 12.04
C HIS A 79 -2.01 3.24 11.51
N VAL A 80 -1.62 4.32 12.17
CA VAL A 80 -0.40 5.07 11.82
C VAL A 80 0.83 4.20 12.06
N PHE A 81 0.94 3.52 13.20
CA PHE A 81 2.05 2.61 13.46
C PHE A 81 2.21 1.57 12.34
N ALA A 82 1.14 0.82 12.05
CA ALA A 82 1.15 -0.25 11.06
C ALA A 82 1.50 0.28 9.66
N ASN A 83 0.89 1.39 9.21
CA ASN A 83 1.00 1.84 7.82
C ASN A 83 2.11 2.87 7.55
N ARG A 84 2.66 3.52 8.58
CA ARG A 84 3.73 4.51 8.44
C ARG A 84 5.08 4.01 8.94
N TYR A 85 5.10 3.33 10.08
CA TYR A 85 6.36 3.03 10.77
C TYR A 85 6.80 1.57 10.60
N ASP A 86 5.86 0.62 10.63
CA ASP A 86 6.17 -0.82 10.54
C ASP A 86 6.47 -1.30 9.11
N VAL A 87 5.92 -0.64 8.07
CA VAL A 87 6.08 -1.06 6.66
C VAL A 87 7.54 -1.07 6.19
N GLY A 88 8.35 -0.11 6.66
CA GLY A 88 9.73 0.05 6.20
C GLY A 88 9.85 0.39 4.71
N LYS A 89 11.03 0.13 4.13
CA LYS A 89 11.29 0.26 2.69
C LYS A 89 10.96 -1.06 2.02
N THR A 90 10.01 -1.07 1.09
CA THR A 90 9.61 -2.29 0.38
C THR A 90 10.37 -2.45 -0.94
N ASP A 91 10.64 -3.70 -1.32
CA ASP A 91 11.35 -4.05 -2.55
C ASP A 91 10.73 -3.43 -3.80
N VAL A 92 9.41 -3.39 -3.88
CA VAL A 92 8.68 -2.85 -5.04
C VAL A 92 9.00 -1.38 -5.26
N TYR A 93 8.97 -0.58 -4.20
CA TYR A 93 9.27 0.86 -4.28
C TYR A 93 10.76 1.09 -4.57
N GLN A 94 11.64 0.29 -3.97
CA GLN A 94 13.08 0.39 -4.26
C GLN A 94 13.41 0.02 -5.71
N LYS A 95 12.78 -1.02 -6.26
CA LYS A 95 12.94 -1.40 -7.67
C LYS A 95 12.39 -0.34 -8.61
N LEU A 96 11.24 0.24 -8.30
CA LEU A 96 10.67 1.34 -9.09
C LEU A 96 11.60 2.55 -9.07
N LEU A 97 12.09 2.96 -7.89
CA LEU A 97 13.05 4.06 -7.77
C LEU A 97 14.29 3.81 -8.64
N LYS A 98 14.90 2.63 -8.53
CA LYS A 98 16.07 2.27 -9.32
C LYS A 98 15.78 2.26 -10.83
N LEU A 99 14.58 1.85 -11.24
CA LEU A 99 14.20 1.79 -12.65
C LEU A 99 14.13 3.18 -13.29
N VAL A 100 13.82 4.21 -12.51
CA VAL A 100 13.59 5.58 -12.99
C VAL A 100 14.63 6.58 -12.46
N GLU A 101 15.69 6.11 -11.78
CA GLU A 101 16.64 6.98 -11.08
C GLU A 101 17.42 7.95 -11.99
N ASN A 102 17.48 7.63 -13.28
CA ASN A 102 18.15 8.42 -14.32
C ASN A 102 17.15 9.12 -15.27
N LYS A 103 15.91 9.29 -14.82
CA LYS A 103 14.83 9.94 -15.56
C LYS A 103 14.39 11.19 -14.81
N ASP A 104 14.04 12.22 -15.55
CA ASP A 104 13.53 13.48 -14.99
C ASP A 104 12.03 13.37 -14.62
#